data_AF-A0A9P5N9I7-F1
#
_entry.id   AF-A0A9P5N9I7-F1
#
_cell.length_a   1.000
_cell.length_b   1.000
_cell.length_c   1.000
_cell.angle_alpha   90.00
_cell.angle_beta   90.00
_cell.angle_gamma   90.00
#
_symmetry.space_group_name_H-M   'P 1'
#
loop_
_entity.id
_entity.type
_entity.pdbx_description
1 polymer ?
#
loop_
_entity_poly.entity_id
_entity_poly.type
_entity_poly.pdbx_seq_one_letter_code
_entity_poly.pdbx_strand_id
1 'polypeptide(L)' 'NHELYHTVDQTTFRYALSGIIYSRQSHFVARIVDSEGSIWYHDGMTTGRCCIKENTL' A
#
# COMPACT_ATOMS: atom_id res chain seq x y z
N ASN A 1 -14.94 -5.68 1.62
CA ASN A 1 -13.58 -6.18 1.86
C ASN A 1 -12.88 -6.40 0.54
N HIS A 2 -11.82 -5.62 0.25
CA HIS A 2 -11.07 -5.68 -1.01
C HIS A 2 -10.02 -6.79 -0.94
N GLU A 3 -10.47 -8.04 -1.07
CA GLU A 3 -9.60 -9.21 -1.09
C GLU A 3 -9.61 -9.84 -2.48
N LEU A 4 -8.44 -10.28 -2.94
CA LEU A 4 -8.30 -11.01 -4.19
C LEU A 4 -7.94 -12.46 -3.87
N TYR A 5 -8.64 -13.39 -4.52
CA TYR A 5 -8.42 -14.82 -4.40
C TYR A 5 -7.88 -15.35 -5.72
N HIS A 6 -6.80 -16.12 -5.68
CA HIS A 6 -6.21 -16.75 -6.87
C HIS A 6 -5.91 -18.21 -6.58
N THR A 7 -6.35 -19.11 -7.47
CA THR A 7 -6.16 -20.55 -7.29
C THR A 7 -5.17 -21.09 -8.34
N VAL A 8 -4.12 -21.77 -7.88
CA VAL A 8 -3.11 -22.47 -8.70
C VAL A 8 -2.97 -23.88 -8.16
N ASP A 9 -3.07 -24.90 -9.02
CA ASP A 9 -2.92 -26.31 -8.66
C ASP A 9 -3.68 -26.71 -7.38
N GLN A 10 -4.98 -26.40 -7.34
CA GLN A 10 -5.90 -26.63 -6.20
C GLN A 10 -5.56 -25.86 -4.91
N THR A 11 -4.53 -25.02 -4.91
CA THR A 11 -4.16 -24.15 -3.78
C THR A 11 -4.73 -22.75 -3.99
N THR A 12 -5.51 -22.25 -3.02
CA THR A 12 -6.07 -20.89 -3.08
C THR A 12 -5.26 -19.93 -2.21
N PHE A 13 -4.80 -18.86 -2.85
CA PHE A 13 -4.09 -17.76 -2.22
C PHE A 13 -5.04 -16.60 -1.98
N ARG A 14 -4.98 -16.02 -0.78
CA ARG A 14 -5.72 -14.81 -0.41
C ARG A 14 -4.75 -13.64 -0.36
N TYR A 15 -5.06 -12.59 -1.10
CA TYR A 15 -4.32 -11.35 -1.13
C TYR A 15 -5.17 -10.23 -0.55
N ALA A 16 -4.60 -9.50 0.39
CA ALA A 16 -5.17 -8.27 0.91
C ALA A 16 -4.47 -7.06 0.26
N LEU A 17 -5.20 -5.95 0.11
CA LEU A 17 -4.59 -4.70 -0.33
C LEU A 17 -3.62 -4.19 0.74
N SER A 18 -2.32 -4.20 0.44
CA SER A 18 -1.26 -3.68 1.33
C SER A 18 -0.76 -2.29 0.95
N GLY A 19 -1.35 -1.66 -0.07
CA GLY A 19 -0.99 -0.30 -0.45
C GLY A 19 -1.38 0.05 -1.87
N ILE A 20 -1.26 1.33 -2.20
CA ILE A 20 -1.53 1.90 -3.52
C ILE A 20 -0.41 2.89 -3.84
N ILE A 21 0.10 2.85 -5.07
CA ILE A 21 0.96 3.88 -5.63
C ILE A 21 0.15 4.62 -6.70
N TYR A 22 0.06 5.94 -6.58
CA TYR A 22 -0.54 6.81 -7.59
C TYR A 22 0.57 7.68 -8.17
N SER A 23 0.76 7.60 -9.47
CA SER A 23 1.71 8.42 -10.21
C SER A 23 1.00 9.48 -11.04
N ARG A 24 1.63 10.66 -11.13
CA ARG A 24 1.37 11.68 -12.15
C ARG A 24 2.71 12.00 -12.82
N GLN A 25 2.66 12.63 -13.99
CA GLN A 25 3.80 13.10 -14.81
C GLN A 25 5.20 12.70 -14.30
N SER A 26 5.75 13.42 -13.31
CA SER A 26 7.10 13.18 -12.78
C SER A 26 7.15 12.85 -11.28
N HIS A 27 6.02 12.61 -10.62
CA HIS A 27 5.95 12.40 -9.17
C HIS A 27 4.96 11.30 -8.82
N PHE A 28 5.36 10.43 -7.90
CA PHE A 28 4.49 9.41 -7.33
C PHE A 28 4.20 9.73 -5.87
N VAL A 29 3.06 9.25 -5.39
CA VAL A 29 2.74 9.17 -3.97
C VAL A 29 2.27 7.75 -3.70
N ALA A 30 2.55 7.24 -2.52
CA ALA A 30 2.14 5.92 -2.08
C ALA A 30 1.45 6.01 -0.71
N ARG A 31 0.45 5.15 -0.51
CA ARG A 31 -0.03 4.74 0.81
C ARG A 31 0.25 3.27 1.00
N ILE A 32 0.88 2.93 2.10
CA ILE A 32 1.23 1.56 2.48
C ILE A 32 0.41 1.20 3.71
N VAL A 33 -0.16 0.00 3.71
CA VAL A 33 -0.95 -0.53 4.84
C VAL A 33 -0.12 -1.61 5.50
N ASP A 34 0.21 -1.42 6.77
CA ASP A 34 0.95 -2.43 7.54
C ASP A 34 0.03 -3.54 8.07
N SER A 35 0.61 -4.52 8.76
CA SER A 35 -0.12 -5.65 9.33
C SER A 35 -1.10 -5.26 10.43
N GLU A 36 -0.95 -4.08 11.03
CA GLU A 36 -1.86 -3.52 12.05
C GLU A 36 -2.98 -2.69 11.41
N GLY A 37 -2.94 -2.51 10.07
CA GLY A 37 -3.88 -1.67 9.34
C GLY A 37 -3.54 -0.18 9.40
N SER A 38 -2.38 0.21 9.94
CA SER A 38 -1.95 1.61 9.90
C SER A 38 -1.57 2.01 8.48
N ILE A 39 -1.86 3.26 8.13
CA ILE A 39 -1.55 3.82 6.82
C ILE A 39 -0.26 4.65 6.91
N TRP A 40 0.63 4.46 5.96
CA TRP A 40 1.91 5.15 5.86
C TRP A 40 2.02 5.86 4.52
N TYR A 41 2.26 7.18 4.55
CA TYR A 41 2.49 8.04 3.39
C TYR A 41 3.97 8.02 2.95
N HIS A 42 4.19 7.96 1.65
CA HIS A 42 5.52 8.07 1.05
C HIS A 42 5.44 8.77 -0.31
N ASP A 43 6.31 9.75 -0.56
CA ASP A 43 6.38 10.45 -1.85
C ASP A 43 7.79 10.50 -2.46
N GLY A 44 8.79 9.97 -1.75
CA GLY A 44 10.18 9.91 -2.19
C GLY A 44 10.89 11.27 -2.30
N MET A 45 10.15 12.38 -2.29
CA MET A 45 10.68 13.74 -2.40
C MET A 45 10.74 14.43 -1.03
N THR A 46 9.59 14.55 -0.36
CA THR A 46 9.47 15.14 0.98
C THR A 46 9.86 14.11 2.04
N THR A 47 9.41 12.87 1.86
CA THR A 47 9.62 11.80 2.84
C THR A 47 11.03 11.20 2.75
N GLY A 48 11.77 11.50 1.68
CA GLY A 48 13.10 10.94 1.42
C GLY A 48 13.07 9.42 1.44
N ARG A 49 13.87 8.80 2.33
CA ARG A 49 13.96 7.34 2.49
C ARG A 49 12.99 6.75 3.51
N CYS A 50 12.15 7.57 4.13
CA CYS A 50 11.25 7.15 5.21
C CYS A 50 9.79 7.17 4.76
N CYS A 51 8.93 6.42 5.42
CA CYS A 51 7.49 6.61 5.36
C CYS A 51 7.03 7.38 6.59
N ILE A 52 5.99 8.19 6.45
CA ILE A 52 5.40 8.96 7.54
C ILE A 52 4.04 8.35 7.85
N LYS A 53 3.79 7.99 9.11
CA LYS A 53 2.49 7.46 9.53
C LYS A 53 1.41 8.52 9.29
N GLU A 54 0.37 8.19 8.52
CA GLU A 54 -0.81 9.03 8.41
C GLU A 54 -1.61 8.86 9.71
N ASN A 55 -1.79 9.94 10.47
CA ASN A 55 -2.80 9.95 11.52
C ASN A 55 -4.16 10.14 10.85
N THR A 56 -5.06 9.19 11.05
CA THR A 56 -6.48 9.38 10.78
C THR A 56 -6.96 10.51 11.71
N LEU A 57 -7.47 11.60 11.15
CA LEU A 57 -8.25 12.60 11.89
C LEU A 57 -9.54 11.95 12.43
#